data_AF-A0A9W6YTA1-F1
#
_entry.id   AF-A0A9W6YTA1-F1
#
_cell.length_a   1.000
_cell.length_b   1.000
_cell.length_c   1.000
_cell.angle_alpha   90.00
_cell.angle_beta   90.00
_cell.angle_gamma   90.00
#
_symmetry.space_group_name_H-M   'P 1'
#
loop_
_entity.id
_entity.type
_entity.pdbx_description
1 polymer ?
#
loop_
_entity_poly.entity_id
_entity_poly.type
_entity_poly.pdbx_seq_one_letter_code
_entity_poly.pdbx_strand_id
1 'polypeptide(L)'
;MTLQVAVGPLRPVISRFYLQGTESRFETLTVSAVNTYYGNSGAWLDYWPLAPGQWLQPLKFDLDGNGPYWGFEFSIYHRELHLSAYLAGAFFPDAYYNCLGLSDEAEEAHWPPFLQASVNYYRDEYTSKGLENTELKSFLYGIFTHQVTDLSWHSLHSRQGLLQMLQYLEYDGDYNKAHTFLDPAGDFIVLSKQLRNLSKEKLHLLTEFYRHDWSIPSDDLIEIYHRLGYDTITHGNLNLCVMTGYSALQGEFTSSLITTPKVNYYLNESPMLDEVLLEYYYGGISEIVTTTRTCFEQLDSWFDNGIEDPPFPHTQSH
;
A
#
# COMPACT_ATOMS: atom_id res chain seq x y z
N MET A 1 -6.28 -38.20 -13.95
CA MET A 1 -6.84 -37.04 -14.65
C MET A 1 -6.08 -35.84 -14.14
N THR A 2 -5.07 -35.42 -14.89
CA THR A 2 -4.07 -34.44 -14.45
C THR A 2 -4.50 -33.10 -15.00
N LEU A 3 -4.96 -32.21 -14.12
CA LEU A 3 -5.36 -30.85 -14.48
C LEU A 3 -4.08 -30.03 -14.66
N GLN A 4 -3.64 -29.86 -15.91
CA GLN A 4 -2.69 -28.82 -16.27
C GLN A 4 -3.46 -27.49 -16.31
N VAL A 5 -3.26 -26.66 -15.29
CA VAL A 5 -3.67 -25.25 -15.34
C VAL A 5 -2.61 -24.51 -16.13
N ALA A 6 -2.97 -24.09 -17.35
CA ALA A 6 -2.15 -23.22 -18.16
C ALA A 6 -2.08 -21.84 -17.48
N VAL A 7 -0.92 -21.50 -16.94
CA VAL A 7 -0.63 -20.16 -16.42
C VAL A 7 -0.26 -19.32 -17.64
N GLY A 8 -1.25 -18.63 -18.22
CA GLY A 8 -1.03 -17.57 -19.20
C GLY A 8 -0.30 -16.37 -18.54
N PRO A 9 0.19 -15.40 -19.32
CA PRO A 9 0.97 -14.30 -18.81
C PRO A 9 0.06 -13.39 -17.96
N LEU A 10 0.04 -13.64 -16.65
CA LEU A 10 -0.47 -12.68 -15.69
C LEU A 10 0.43 -11.45 -15.80
N ARG A 11 -0.10 -10.35 -16.33
CA ARG A 11 0.57 -9.07 -16.20
C ARG A 11 0.63 -8.78 -14.69
N PRO A 12 1.82 -8.60 -14.11
CA PRO A 12 1.92 -8.27 -12.72
C PRO A 12 1.34 -6.88 -12.53
N VAL A 13 0.31 -6.83 -11.70
CA VAL A 13 -0.30 -5.64 -11.16
C VAL A 13 0.12 -5.68 -9.72
N ILE A 14 0.96 -4.77 -9.23
CA ILE A 14 1.07 -4.40 -7.81
C ILE A 14 2.08 -3.24 -7.68
N SER A 15 1.65 -2.18 -7.00
CA SER A 15 2.52 -1.33 -6.18
C SER A 15 1.86 -1.18 -4.81
N ARG A 16 2.16 -2.07 -3.85
CA ARG A 16 1.48 -2.08 -2.55
C ARG A 16 2.44 -1.79 -1.41
N PHE A 17 2.39 -0.56 -0.92
CA PHE A 17 3.02 -0.19 0.34
C PHE A 17 1.99 -0.25 1.45
N TYR A 18 2.22 -1.14 2.41
CA TYR A 18 1.38 -1.25 3.57
C TYR A 18 2.04 -0.55 4.76
N LEU A 19 1.39 0.49 5.26
CA LEU A 19 1.80 1.19 6.47
C LEU A 19 1.25 0.43 7.68
N GLN A 20 2.15 -0.09 8.53
CA GLN A 20 1.75 -0.75 9.78
C GLN A 20 1.66 0.28 10.92
N GLY A 21 0.63 0.18 11.74
CA GLY A 21 0.48 0.86 13.03
C GLY A 21 -0.19 -0.07 14.04
N THR A 22 -0.01 0.20 15.34
CA THR A 22 -0.45 -0.66 16.44
C THR A 22 -1.45 0.06 17.37
N GLU A 23 -2.52 -0.62 17.81
CA GLU A 23 -3.54 -0.10 18.76
C GLU A 23 -2.97 0.06 20.18
N SER A 24 -3.46 0.90 21.10
CA SER A 24 -4.68 1.72 21.21
C SER A 24 -4.31 3.13 21.75
N ARG A 25 -5.27 4.01 22.08
CA ARG A 25 -5.15 5.44 22.49
C ARG A 25 -3.76 6.00 22.89
N PHE A 26 -3.39 7.17 22.33
CA PHE A 26 -3.04 8.45 23.01
C PHE A 26 -2.29 9.42 22.07
N GLU A 27 -2.33 10.70 22.46
CA GLU A 27 -2.06 11.94 21.72
C GLU A 27 -0.63 12.14 21.20
N THR A 28 -0.54 12.91 20.09
CA THR A 28 0.60 13.64 19.49
C THR A 28 2.03 13.15 19.81
N LEU A 29 2.80 12.70 18.80
CA LEU A 29 4.22 13.05 18.72
C LEU A 29 4.88 12.88 17.34
N THR A 30 5.76 13.85 17.10
CA THR A 30 6.76 14.12 16.06
C THR A 30 7.59 12.92 15.59
N VAL A 31 7.83 12.80 14.28
CA VAL A 31 9.00 12.07 13.76
C VAL A 31 10.11 13.09 13.49
N SER A 32 11.16 13.02 14.29
CA SER A 32 12.44 13.69 14.02
C SER A 32 13.35 12.66 13.37
N ALA A 33 13.93 12.99 12.21
CA ALA A 33 15.10 12.26 11.71
C ALA A 33 16.25 12.53 12.70
N VAL A 34 16.46 11.62 13.66
CA VAL A 34 17.56 11.76 14.62
C VAL A 34 18.84 11.29 13.95
N ASN A 35 19.58 12.24 13.39
CA ASN A 35 20.97 12.04 13.00
C ASN A 35 21.85 12.09 14.27
N THR A 36 21.96 10.97 14.99
CA THR A 36 22.90 10.89 16.12
C THR A 36 24.30 10.59 15.62
N TYR A 37 25.05 11.66 15.34
CA TYR A 37 26.49 11.66 15.54
C TYR A 37 26.78 11.81 17.04
N TYR A 38 27.72 11.01 17.56
CA TYR A 38 28.32 10.97 18.91
C TYR A 38 27.87 9.85 19.89
N GLY A 39 28.77 8.87 20.03
CA GLY A 39 29.42 8.42 21.28
C GLY A 39 28.62 8.22 22.58
N ASN A 40 28.64 6.97 23.07
CA ASN A 40 28.52 6.54 24.48
C ASN A 40 27.63 7.39 25.41
N SER A 41 26.44 6.87 25.75
CA SER A 41 26.12 6.25 27.06
C SER A 41 24.62 6.30 27.38
N GLY A 42 24.02 5.12 27.58
CA GLY A 42 22.97 4.83 28.57
C GLY A 42 21.58 5.47 28.44
N ALA A 43 20.58 4.64 28.12
CA ALA A 43 19.27 4.67 28.77
C ALA A 43 18.64 3.28 28.74
N TRP A 44 18.41 2.73 29.93
CA TRP A 44 17.65 1.51 30.19
C TRP A 44 16.16 1.80 30.10
N LEU A 45 15.36 0.82 29.64
CA LEU A 45 13.98 0.61 30.10
C LEU A 45 13.57 -0.84 29.77
N ASP A 46 13.74 -1.71 30.78
CA ASP A 46 13.00 -2.96 30.91
C ASP A 46 11.50 -2.66 31.10
N TYR A 47 10.60 -3.53 30.63
CA TYR A 47 9.54 -4.17 31.42
C TYR A 47 8.61 -5.07 30.56
N TRP A 48 8.35 -6.25 31.09
CA TRP A 48 7.32 -7.26 30.73
C TRP A 48 6.38 -7.37 31.95
N PRO A 49 5.03 -7.56 31.82
CA PRO A 49 4.45 -8.92 31.77
C PRO A 49 3.24 -9.11 30.82
N LEU A 50 2.94 -10.37 30.50
CA LEU A 50 1.90 -10.89 29.57
C LEU A 50 0.46 -10.92 30.14
N ALA A 51 -0.50 -10.75 29.21
CA ALA A 51 -1.98 -10.96 29.25
C ALA A 51 -2.86 -9.96 30.03
N PRO A 52 -4.19 -9.87 29.74
CA PRO A 52 -4.91 -9.61 28.48
C PRO A 52 -5.28 -8.12 28.32
N GLY A 53 -5.17 -7.59 27.11
CA GLY A 53 -5.13 -6.13 26.84
C GLY A 53 -3.78 -5.73 26.25
N GLN A 54 -3.27 -6.53 25.32
CA GLN A 54 -1.91 -6.43 24.82
C GLN A 54 -1.78 -5.31 23.79
N TRP A 55 -0.98 -4.31 24.15
CA TRP A 55 -0.49 -3.25 23.28
C TRP A 55 0.59 -3.82 22.36
N LEU A 56 0.42 -3.67 21.05
CA LEU A 56 1.47 -4.03 20.10
C LEU A 56 2.53 -2.91 20.10
N GLN A 57 3.78 -3.28 20.36
CA GLN A 57 4.93 -2.40 20.22
C GLN A 57 5.10 -2.00 18.75
N PRO A 58 5.47 -0.75 18.43
CA PRO A 58 5.78 -0.36 17.05
C PRO A 58 6.88 -1.27 16.49
N LEU A 59 6.62 -1.90 15.34
CA LEU A 59 7.62 -2.71 14.66
C LEU A 59 8.67 -1.79 14.02
N LYS A 60 9.91 -1.92 14.49
CA LYS A 60 11.10 -1.37 13.84
C LYS A 60 11.71 -2.41 12.91
N PHE A 61 11.69 -2.13 11.61
CA PHE A 61 12.40 -2.92 10.60
C PHE A 61 13.72 -2.24 10.26
N ASP A 62 14.81 -2.99 10.37
CA ASP A 62 16.13 -2.58 9.94
C ASP A 62 16.31 -3.13 8.52
N LEU A 63 16.26 -2.26 7.50
CA LEU A 63 16.30 -2.68 6.09
C LEU A 63 17.72 -2.81 5.55
N ASP A 64 18.72 -2.31 6.28
CA ASP A 64 20.13 -2.34 5.88
C ASP A 64 20.98 -3.13 6.88
N GLY A 65 21.23 -4.40 6.55
CA GLY A 65 22.05 -5.31 7.36
C GLY A 65 23.55 -4.95 7.49
N ASN A 66 23.96 -3.71 7.26
CA ASN A 66 25.35 -3.25 7.26
C ASN A 66 25.55 -1.86 7.94
N GLY A 67 25.18 -1.67 9.20
CA GLY A 67 25.55 -0.45 9.95
C GLY A 67 24.55 -0.05 11.03
N PRO A 68 24.89 0.86 11.98
CA PRO A 68 24.13 1.03 13.20
C PRO A 68 22.80 1.77 12.92
N TYR A 69 21.70 1.02 12.97
CA TYR A 69 20.33 1.48 13.18
C TYR A 69 19.73 2.42 12.12
N TRP A 70 19.37 1.87 10.95
CA TRP A 70 18.33 2.47 10.09
C TRP A 70 17.03 1.71 10.27
N GLY A 71 16.37 1.95 11.39
CA GLY A 71 15.05 1.42 11.67
C GLY A 71 13.96 2.32 11.10
N PHE A 72 13.14 1.82 10.18
CA PHE A 72 11.88 2.49 9.88
C PHE A 72 10.91 2.23 11.04
N GLU A 73 10.50 3.31 11.71
CA GLU A 73 9.42 3.29 12.70
C GLU A 73 8.19 3.89 12.04
N PHE A 74 7.34 3.01 11.51
CA PHE A 74 6.03 3.40 11.01
C PHE A 74 5.02 3.26 12.14
N SER A 75 4.45 4.39 12.54
CA SER A 75 3.29 4.39 13.41
C SER A 75 2.27 5.40 12.90
N ILE A 76 1.11 4.90 12.50
CA ILE A 76 -0.09 5.70 12.29
C ILE A 76 -0.74 5.91 13.66
N TYR A 77 -0.21 6.84 14.44
CA TYR A 77 -0.79 7.23 15.72
C TYR A 77 -1.88 8.28 15.51
N HIS A 78 -3.11 7.85 15.16
CA HIS A 78 -4.37 8.52 15.58
C HIS A 78 -5.68 7.82 15.17
N ARG A 79 -5.66 6.71 14.42
CA ARG A 79 -6.88 6.20 13.75
C ARG A 79 -7.10 4.71 14.03
N GLU A 80 -8.24 4.38 14.66
CA GLU A 80 -8.72 2.99 14.77
C GLU A 80 -9.23 2.56 13.39
N LEU A 81 -8.31 2.25 12.47
CA LEU A 81 -8.63 1.72 11.16
C LEU A 81 -8.73 0.19 11.23
N HIS A 82 -9.75 -0.36 10.57
CA HIS A 82 -9.91 -1.79 10.36
C HIS A 82 -8.84 -2.27 9.36
N LEU A 83 -7.78 -2.91 9.86
CA LEU A 83 -6.63 -3.33 9.06
C LEU A 83 -7.05 -4.17 7.85
N SER A 84 -7.96 -5.13 8.00
CA SER A 84 -8.45 -5.97 6.90
C SER A 84 -9.04 -5.16 5.75
N ALA A 85 -9.74 -4.06 6.06
CA ALA A 85 -10.37 -3.22 5.06
C ALA A 85 -9.36 -2.27 4.42
N TYR A 86 -8.43 -1.71 5.20
CA TYR A 86 -7.34 -0.90 4.68
C TYR A 86 -6.46 -1.66 3.68
N LEU A 87 -6.05 -2.90 4.03
CA LEU A 87 -5.21 -3.73 3.15
C LEU A 87 -5.93 -4.09 1.84
N ALA A 88 -7.22 -4.38 1.92
CA ALA A 88 -8.06 -4.64 0.75
C ALA A 88 -8.22 -3.38 -0.11
N GLY A 89 -8.48 -2.23 0.51
CA GLY A 89 -8.60 -0.93 -0.14
C GLY A 89 -7.32 -0.51 -0.86
N ALA A 90 -6.15 -0.79 -0.29
CA ALA A 90 -4.85 -0.48 -0.91
C ALA A 90 -4.56 -1.30 -2.19
N PHE A 91 -5.24 -2.45 -2.38
CA PHE A 91 -5.24 -3.17 -3.65
C PHE A 91 -6.41 -2.78 -4.56
N PHE A 92 -7.46 -2.19 -4.01
CA PHE A 92 -8.73 -2.13 -4.71
C PHE A 92 -8.71 -1.48 -6.10
N PRO A 93 -7.98 -0.37 -6.34
CA PRO A 93 -7.92 0.23 -7.67
C PRO A 93 -7.43 -0.76 -8.74
N ASP A 94 -6.44 -1.57 -8.39
CA ASP A 94 -5.87 -2.62 -9.23
C ASP A 94 -6.79 -3.84 -9.46
N ALA A 95 -7.84 -4.02 -8.64
CA ALA A 95 -8.55 -5.29 -8.54
C ALA A 95 -9.18 -5.74 -9.86
N TYR A 96 -9.68 -4.79 -10.66
CA TYR A 96 -10.42 -5.12 -11.87
C TYR A 96 -9.56 -5.25 -13.14
N TYR A 97 -8.28 -4.88 -13.08
CA TYR A 97 -7.40 -5.07 -14.24
C TYR A 97 -7.29 -6.54 -14.62
N ASN A 98 -7.62 -6.85 -15.87
CA ASN A 98 -7.68 -8.22 -16.40
C ASN A 98 -8.67 -9.15 -15.64
N CYS A 99 -9.58 -8.59 -14.83
CA CYS A 99 -10.62 -9.34 -14.14
C CYS A 99 -11.97 -9.07 -14.78
N LEU A 100 -12.54 -10.08 -15.44
CA LEU A 100 -13.90 -10.04 -16.01
C LEU A 100 -14.16 -8.91 -17.04
N GLY A 101 -13.12 -8.27 -17.56
CA GLY A 101 -13.24 -7.17 -18.53
C GLY A 101 -13.64 -5.84 -17.92
N LEU A 102 -13.45 -5.65 -16.61
CA LEU A 102 -13.87 -4.47 -15.84
C LEU A 102 -12.74 -3.42 -15.71
N SER A 103 -11.92 -3.28 -16.75
CA SER A 103 -10.74 -2.39 -16.69
C SER A 103 -11.12 -0.92 -16.52
N ASP A 104 -12.28 -0.50 -17.03
CA ASP A 104 -12.75 0.89 -16.90
C ASP A 104 -13.15 1.19 -15.45
N GLU A 105 -13.76 0.22 -14.75
CA GLU A 105 -14.06 0.33 -13.33
C GLU A 105 -12.80 0.33 -12.46
N ALA A 106 -11.76 -0.44 -12.83
CA ALA A 106 -10.44 -0.32 -12.20
C ALA A 106 -9.89 1.11 -12.37
N GLU A 107 -9.87 1.61 -13.60
CA GLU A 107 -9.34 2.94 -13.93
C GLU A 107 -10.04 4.03 -13.10
N GLU A 108 -11.37 3.99 -12.99
CA GLU A 108 -12.12 4.94 -12.17
C GLU A 108 -11.60 5.02 -10.73
N ALA A 109 -11.35 3.87 -10.10
CA ALA A 109 -10.87 3.79 -8.71
C ALA A 109 -9.45 4.34 -8.50
N HIS A 110 -8.64 4.52 -9.55
CA HIS A 110 -7.31 5.15 -9.45
C HIS A 110 -7.36 6.67 -9.32
N TRP A 111 -8.49 7.30 -9.63
CA TRP A 111 -8.55 8.75 -9.78
C TRP A 111 -9.30 9.48 -8.67
N PRO A 112 -8.98 10.77 -8.43
CA PRO A 112 -9.66 11.59 -7.44
C PRO A 112 -11.20 11.62 -7.52
N PRO A 113 -11.86 11.56 -8.70
CA PRO A 113 -13.32 11.53 -8.78
C PRO A 113 -13.96 10.36 -8.01
N PHE A 114 -13.37 9.16 -8.06
CA PHE A 114 -13.89 8.01 -7.31
C PHE A 114 -13.81 8.25 -5.80
N LEU A 115 -12.67 8.74 -5.31
CA LEU A 115 -12.50 9.05 -3.89
C LEU A 115 -13.46 10.17 -3.46
N GLN A 116 -13.67 11.16 -4.31
CA GLN A 116 -14.63 12.23 -4.07
C GLN A 116 -16.07 11.71 -3.95
N ALA A 117 -16.50 10.87 -4.89
CA ALA A 117 -17.82 10.23 -4.84
C ALA A 117 -17.95 9.33 -3.60
N SER A 118 -16.90 8.61 -3.23
CA SER A 118 -16.85 7.74 -2.06
C SER A 118 -16.99 8.51 -0.75
N VAL A 119 -16.29 9.63 -0.59
CA VAL A 119 -16.39 10.48 0.60
C VAL A 119 -17.77 11.14 0.67
N ASN A 120 -18.30 11.61 -0.46
CA ASN A 120 -19.66 12.18 -0.49
C ASN A 120 -20.69 11.12 -0.09
N TYR A 121 -20.61 9.91 -0.64
CA TYR A 121 -21.42 8.77 -0.23
C TYR A 121 -21.29 8.50 1.28
N TYR A 122 -20.07 8.44 1.79
CA TYR A 122 -19.82 8.20 3.22
C TYR A 122 -20.54 9.24 4.10
N ARG A 123 -20.46 10.52 3.70
CA ARG A 123 -21.08 11.60 4.44
C ARG A 123 -22.59 11.54 4.40
N ASP A 124 -23.16 11.28 3.22
CA ASP A 124 -24.60 11.15 3.06
C ASP A 124 -25.15 10.00 3.89
N GLU A 125 -24.48 8.84 3.86
CA GLU A 125 -25.01 7.62 4.46
C GLU A 125 -24.68 7.47 5.95
N TYR A 126 -23.54 8.00 6.41
CA TYR A 126 -23.04 7.82 7.76
C TYR A 126 -22.92 9.13 8.53
N THR A 127 -22.03 10.05 8.13
CA THR A 127 -21.72 11.27 8.89
C THR A 127 -22.96 12.12 9.15
N SER A 128 -23.80 12.37 8.13
CA SER A 128 -25.01 13.20 8.24
C SER A 128 -26.06 12.63 9.20
N LYS A 129 -26.02 11.31 9.42
CA LYS A 129 -26.92 10.56 10.31
C LYS A 129 -26.32 10.37 11.71
N GLY A 130 -25.12 10.90 11.97
CA GLY A 130 -24.38 10.69 13.21
C GLY A 130 -23.91 9.25 13.40
N LEU A 131 -23.71 8.52 12.30
CA LEU A 131 -23.18 7.16 12.28
C LEU A 131 -21.72 7.16 11.84
N GLU A 132 -21.02 6.07 12.16
CA GLU A 132 -19.65 5.83 11.71
C GLU A 132 -19.57 4.42 11.13
N ASN A 133 -19.02 4.32 9.91
CA ASN A 133 -18.63 3.06 9.31
C ASN A 133 -17.10 3.02 9.24
N THR A 134 -16.47 2.41 10.24
CA THR A 134 -15.00 2.33 10.31
C THR A 134 -14.41 1.41 9.24
N GLU A 135 -15.16 0.40 8.79
CA GLU A 135 -14.74 -0.52 7.73
C GLU A 135 -14.61 0.23 6.39
N LEU A 136 -15.67 0.89 5.94
CA LEU A 136 -15.65 1.69 4.70
C LEU A 136 -14.63 2.82 4.80
N LYS A 137 -14.57 3.55 5.92
CA LYS A 137 -13.57 4.61 6.11
C LYS A 137 -12.16 4.04 5.91
N SER A 138 -11.84 2.92 6.55
CA SER A 138 -10.53 2.26 6.44
C SER A 138 -10.22 1.80 5.02
N PHE A 139 -11.21 1.25 4.32
CA PHE A 139 -11.09 0.87 2.91
C PHE A 139 -10.73 2.06 2.03
N LEU A 140 -11.39 3.21 2.23
CA LEU A 140 -11.10 4.44 1.48
C LEU A 140 -9.72 5.03 1.80
N TYR A 141 -9.24 4.91 3.03
CA TYR A 141 -7.83 5.22 3.36
C TYR A 141 -6.85 4.31 2.60
N GLY A 142 -7.21 3.04 2.40
CA GLY A 142 -6.47 2.10 1.57
C GLY A 142 -6.40 2.57 0.12
N ILE A 143 -7.55 2.87 -0.49
CA ILE A 143 -7.62 3.40 -1.87
C ILE A 143 -6.78 4.66 -1.99
N PHE A 144 -6.91 5.61 -1.06
CA PHE A 144 -6.15 6.84 -1.11
C PHE A 144 -4.63 6.62 -1.00
N THR A 145 -4.19 5.63 -0.21
CA THR A 145 -2.78 5.23 -0.16
C THR A 145 -2.30 4.79 -1.54
N HIS A 146 -3.10 3.99 -2.25
CA HIS A 146 -2.80 3.54 -3.61
C HIS A 146 -2.70 4.73 -4.56
N GLN A 147 -3.72 5.60 -4.60
CA GLN A 147 -3.75 6.79 -5.47
C GLN A 147 -2.54 7.72 -5.25
N VAL A 148 -2.15 7.96 -3.99
CA VAL A 148 -0.97 8.78 -3.68
C VAL A 148 0.33 8.07 -4.09
N THR A 149 0.39 6.75 -3.92
CA THR A 149 1.55 5.93 -4.31
C THR A 149 1.76 5.99 -5.82
N ASP A 150 0.71 5.83 -6.62
CA ASP A 150 0.82 5.80 -8.09
C ASP A 150 1.42 7.06 -8.67
N LEU A 151 1.07 8.22 -8.09
CA LEU A 151 1.62 9.51 -8.51
C LEU A 151 3.14 9.51 -8.47
N SER A 152 3.74 9.00 -7.39
CA SER A 152 5.18 8.96 -7.22
C SER A 152 5.81 7.74 -7.93
N TRP A 153 5.21 6.56 -7.77
CA TRP A 153 5.71 5.28 -8.28
C TRP A 153 5.78 5.25 -9.82
N HIS A 154 4.68 5.62 -10.48
CA HIS A 154 4.63 5.76 -11.94
C HIS A 154 5.08 7.15 -12.42
N SER A 155 5.40 8.04 -11.47
CA SER A 155 5.92 9.38 -11.70
C SER A 155 4.99 10.18 -12.63
N LEU A 156 3.69 10.08 -12.33
CA LEU A 156 2.61 10.70 -13.08
C LEU A 156 2.73 12.22 -13.01
N HIS A 157 2.47 12.89 -14.14
CA HIS A 157 2.61 14.34 -14.29
C HIS A 157 4.00 14.91 -14.02
N SER A 158 5.03 14.06 -13.94
CA SER A 158 6.43 14.45 -13.76
C SER A 158 7.29 14.01 -14.95
N ARG A 159 8.39 14.73 -15.19
CA ARG A 159 9.42 14.35 -16.18
C ARG A 159 10.61 13.63 -15.55
N GLN A 160 10.52 13.37 -14.26
CA GLN A 160 11.56 12.78 -13.44
C GLN A 160 10.91 11.87 -12.40
N GLY A 161 11.63 10.87 -11.91
CA GLY A 161 11.14 9.91 -10.93
C GLY A 161 11.72 8.53 -11.13
N LEU A 162 11.43 7.62 -10.21
CA LEU A 162 12.01 6.28 -10.17
C LEU A 162 11.80 5.54 -11.50
N LEU A 163 10.57 5.54 -12.01
CA LEU A 163 10.22 4.87 -13.26
C LEU A 163 10.94 5.49 -14.47
N GLN A 164 10.97 6.82 -14.63
CA GLN A 164 11.69 7.42 -15.75
C GLN A 164 13.20 7.18 -15.65
N MET A 165 13.77 7.20 -14.44
CA MET A 165 15.19 6.91 -14.25
C MET A 165 15.52 5.48 -14.71
N LEU A 166 14.75 4.48 -14.28
CA LEU A 166 14.92 3.10 -14.73
C LEU A 166 14.73 2.97 -16.24
N GLN A 167 13.67 3.58 -16.77
CA GLN A 167 13.36 3.59 -18.19
C GLN A 167 14.57 4.01 -19.03
N TYR A 168 15.23 5.11 -18.67
CA TYR A 168 16.35 5.63 -19.45
C TYR A 168 17.67 4.91 -19.18
N LEU A 169 17.91 4.42 -17.97
CA LEU A 169 19.21 3.82 -17.61
C LEU A 169 19.30 2.32 -17.90
N GLU A 170 18.20 1.56 -17.75
CA GLU A 170 18.23 0.09 -17.82
C GLU A 170 17.29 -0.51 -18.89
N TYR A 171 16.37 0.28 -19.44
CA TYR A 171 15.36 -0.20 -20.38
C TYR A 171 15.37 0.52 -21.74
N ASP A 172 16.50 1.11 -22.14
CA ASP A 172 16.70 1.74 -23.45
C ASP A 172 15.62 2.77 -23.85
N GLY A 173 15.00 3.42 -22.87
CA GLY A 173 13.90 4.34 -23.10
C GLY A 173 12.52 3.70 -23.25
N ASP A 174 12.37 2.38 -23.11
CA ASP A 174 11.09 1.67 -23.19
C ASP A 174 10.31 1.77 -21.87
N TYR A 175 9.31 2.66 -21.86
CA TYR A 175 8.43 2.88 -20.71
C TYR A 175 7.67 1.62 -20.31
N ASN A 176 7.09 0.90 -21.27
CA ASN A 176 6.24 -0.25 -20.98
C ASN A 176 7.06 -1.40 -20.37
N LYS A 177 8.28 -1.60 -20.85
CA LYS A 177 9.20 -2.59 -20.30
C LYS A 177 9.62 -2.22 -18.88
N ALA A 178 9.98 -0.96 -18.63
CA ALA A 178 10.35 -0.48 -17.30
C ALA A 178 9.19 -0.58 -16.30
N HIS A 179 7.98 -0.18 -16.71
CA HIS A 179 6.78 -0.25 -15.88
C HIS A 179 6.41 -1.69 -15.54
N THR A 180 6.31 -2.57 -16.55
CA THR A 180 5.97 -3.99 -16.35
C THR A 180 6.98 -4.71 -15.46
N PHE A 181 8.24 -4.24 -15.45
CA PHE A 181 9.27 -4.75 -14.56
C PHE A 181 9.16 -4.18 -13.15
N LEU A 182 9.06 -2.85 -13.02
CA LEU A 182 9.14 -2.13 -11.75
C LEU A 182 8.08 -2.62 -10.77
N ASP A 183 6.83 -2.77 -11.21
CA ASP A 183 5.69 -3.14 -10.35
C ASP A 183 5.96 -4.43 -9.55
N PRO A 184 6.16 -5.61 -10.17
CA PRO A 184 6.48 -6.81 -9.40
C PRO A 184 7.88 -6.78 -8.78
N ALA A 185 8.87 -6.14 -9.41
CA ALA A 185 10.22 -6.11 -8.89
C ALA A 185 10.27 -5.38 -7.54
N GLY A 186 9.51 -4.29 -7.42
CA GLY A 186 9.34 -3.52 -6.19
C GLY A 186 8.92 -4.40 -5.02
N ASP A 187 7.86 -5.18 -5.19
CA ASP A 187 7.37 -6.09 -4.14
C ASP A 187 8.40 -7.11 -3.72
N PHE A 188 8.99 -7.82 -4.69
CA PHE A 188 9.94 -8.89 -4.39
C PHE A 188 11.22 -8.35 -3.74
N ILE A 189 11.69 -7.16 -4.16
CA ILE A 189 12.85 -6.53 -3.56
C ILE A 189 12.53 -6.04 -2.14
N VAL A 190 11.39 -5.36 -1.92
CA VAL A 190 10.97 -4.92 -0.58
C VAL A 190 10.75 -6.10 0.35
N LEU A 191 10.02 -7.13 -0.08
CA LEU A 191 9.82 -8.37 0.67
C LEU A 191 11.16 -9.03 0.99
N SER A 192 12.10 -9.08 0.04
CA SER A 192 13.44 -9.59 0.30
C SER A 192 14.14 -8.80 1.38
N LYS A 193 14.13 -7.47 1.32
CA LYS A 193 14.79 -6.61 2.31
C LYS A 193 14.13 -6.77 3.69
N GLN A 194 12.79 -6.81 3.76
CA GLN A 194 12.05 -7.02 5.01
C GLN A 194 12.31 -8.40 5.63
N LEU A 195 12.45 -9.45 4.82
CA LEU A 195 12.66 -10.82 5.31
C LEU A 195 14.12 -11.12 5.70
N ARG A 196 15.07 -10.26 5.31
CA ARG A 196 16.49 -10.45 5.65
C ARG A 196 16.73 -10.29 7.14
N ASN A 197 17.52 -11.21 7.70
CA ASN A 197 18.05 -11.13 9.08
C ASN A 197 17.00 -10.94 10.19
N LEU A 198 15.74 -11.37 9.96
CA LEU A 198 14.69 -11.27 10.97
C LEU A 198 14.88 -12.26 12.12
N SER A 199 14.57 -11.81 13.34
CA SER A 199 14.35 -12.73 14.46
C SER A 199 13.07 -13.55 14.22
N LYS A 200 12.94 -14.69 14.90
CA LYS A 200 11.72 -15.52 14.80
C LYS A 200 10.44 -14.76 15.14
N GLU A 201 10.53 -13.86 16.12
CA GLU A 201 9.42 -13.02 16.54
C GLU A 201 9.01 -12.01 15.46
N LYS A 202 9.98 -11.29 14.87
CA LYS A 202 9.69 -10.35 13.78
C LYS A 202 9.16 -11.07 12.53
N LEU A 203 9.69 -12.25 12.22
CA LEU A 203 9.19 -13.08 11.12
C LEU A 203 7.74 -13.50 11.37
N HIS A 204 7.39 -13.86 12.61
CA HIS A 204 6.02 -14.21 12.97
C HIS A 204 5.07 -13.02 12.78
N LEU A 205 5.42 -11.85 13.31
CA LEU A 205 4.61 -10.62 13.18
C LEU A 205 4.43 -10.22 11.71
N LEU A 206 5.49 -10.28 10.90
CA LEU A 206 5.41 -9.98 9.47
C LEU A 206 4.54 -11.01 8.72
N THR A 207 4.62 -12.28 9.12
CA THR A 207 3.78 -13.35 8.57
C THR A 207 2.30 -13.11 8.92
N GLU A 208 1.99 -12.73 10.16
CA GLU A 208 0.62 -12.41 10.56
C GLU A 208 0.07 -11.20 9.79
N PHE A 209 0.89 -10.19 9.54
CA PHE A 209 0.53 -9.04 8.75
C PHE A 209 0.19 -9.39 7.30
N TYR A 210 1.08 -10.10 6.60
CA TYR A 210 0.85 -10.46 5.19
C TYR A 210 -0.26 -11.50 5.01
N ARG A 211 -0.55 -12.30 6.04
CA ARG A 211 -1.66 -13.27 6.04
C ARG A 211 -2.93 -12.73 6.67
N HIS A 212 -2.97 -11.44 6.98
CA HIS A 212 -4.15 -10.83 7.55
C HIS A 212 -5.27 -10.87 6.50
N ASP A 213 -6.45 -11.33 6.93
CA ASP A 213 -7.61 -11.44 6.04
C ASP A 213 -8.02 -10.06 5.52
N TRP A 214 -8.63 -10.05 4.34
CA TRP A 214 -9.12 -8.84 3.69
C TRP A 214 -10.63 -8.72 3.85
N SER A 215 -11.11 -7.52 4.15
CA SER A 215 -12.54 -7.21 4.27
C SER A 215 -12.95 -6.17 3.26
N ILE A 216 -14.13 -6.32 2.67
CA ILE A 216 -14.61 -5.48 1.57
C ILE A 216 -16.02 -4.97 1.92
N PRO A 217 -16.23 -3.64 2.06
CA PRO A 217 -17.54 -3.05 2.30
C PRO A 217 -18.38 -3.07 1.01
N SER A 218 -18.81 -4.26 0.61
CA SER A 218 -19.30 -4.51 -0.76
C SER A 218 -20.57 -3.75 -1.11
N ASP A 219 -21.53 -3.65 -0.18
CA ASP A 219 -22.78 -2.90 -0.39
C ASP A 219 -22.50 -1.42 -0.68
N ASP A 220 -21.60 -0.83 0.10
CA ASP A 220 -21.21 0.56 -0.05
C ASP A 220 -20.48 0.81 -1.39
N LEU A 221 -19.55 -0.07 -1.77
CA LEU A 221 -18.80 0.06 -3.01
C LEU A 221 -19.68 -0.05 -4.24
N ILE A 222 -20.64 -0.97 -4.25
CA ILE A 222 -21.62 -1.10 -5.34
C ILE A 222 -22.40 0.19 -5.52
N GLU A 223 -22.90 0.77 -4.42
CA GLU A 223 -23.65 2.02 -4.48
C GLU A 223 -22.78 3.22 -4.91
N ILE A 224 -21.50 3.26 -4.51
CA ILE A 224 -20.55 4.26 -5.00
C ILE A 224 -20.36 4.15 -6.52
N TYR A 225 -20.14 2.95 -7.05
CA TYR A 225 -20.03 2.73 -8.50
C TYR A 225 -21.31 3.10 -9.26
N HIS A 226 -22.48 2.76 -8.71
CA HIS A 226 -23.77 3.18 -9.28
C HIS A 226 -23.88 4.71 -9.37
N ARG A 227 -23.47 5.45 -8.32
CA ARG A 227 -23.46 6.93 -8.34
C ARG A 227 -22.53 7.51 -9.39
N LEU A 228 -21.50 6.77 -9.80
CA LEU A 228 -20.57 7.13 -10.86
C LEU A 228 -21.02 6.65 -12.26
N GLY A 229 -22.12 5.89 -12.35
CA GLY A 229 -22.68 5.39 -13.62
C GLY A 229 -22.20 3.98 -14.02
N TYR A 230 -21.56 3.24 -13.11
CA TYR A 230 -21.11 1.88 -13.34
C TYR A 230 -22.08 0.87 -12.70
N ASP A 231 -23.13 0.51 -13.45
CA ASP A 231 -24.22 -0.38 -13.01
C ASP A 231 -23.90 -1.90 -13.11
N THR A 232 -22.69 -2.24 -13.55
CA THR A 232 -22.22 -3.59 -13.87
C THR A 232 -21.59 -4.31 -12.67
N ILE A 233 -21.18 -3.56 -11.64
CA ILE A 233 -20.46 -4.10 -10.49
C ILE A 233 -21.42 -4.87 -9.57
N THR A 234 -21.12 -6.14 -9.35
CA THR A 234 -21.83 -7.00 -8.39
C THR A 234 -20.92 -7.44 -7.25
N HIS A 235 -21.50 -7.95 -6.16
CA HIS A 235 -20.76 -8.62 -5.09
C HIS A 235 -19.85 -9.74 -5.60
N GLY A 236 -20.29 -10.46 -6.65
CA GLY A 236 -19.49 -11.53 -7.25
C GLY A 236 -18.23 -10.99 -7.94
N ASN A 237 -18.35 -9.86 -8.64
CA ASN A 237 -17.21 -9.19 -9.26
C ASN A 237 -16.22 -8.71 -8.20
N LEU A 238 -16.70 -7.95 -7.19
CA LEU A 238 -15.88 -7.44 -6.08
C LEU A 238 -15.10 -8.55 -5.39
N ASN A 239 -15.80 -9.58 -4.90
CA ASN A 239 -15.17 -10.64 -4.15
C ASN A 239 -14.16 -11.43 -4.98
N LEU A 240 -14.51 -11.78 -6.23
CA LEU A 240 -13.59 -12.53 -7.08
C LEU A 240 -12.34 -11.73 -7.38
N CYS A 241 -12.49 -10.49 -7.84
CA CYS A 241 -11.39 -9.68 -8.32
C CYS A 241 -10.45 -9.27 -7.17
N VAL A 242 -10.98 -8.83 -6.02
CA VAL A 242 -10.16 -8.56 -4.83
C VAL A 242 -9.45 -9.83 -4.32
N MET A 243 -10.13 -10.98 -4.33
CA MET A 243 -9.52 -12.26 -3.89
C MET A 243 -8.36 -12.72 -4.79
N THR A 244 -8.36 -12.36 -6.07
CA THR A 244 -7.20 -12.66 -6.95
C THR A 244 -5.96 -11.90 -6.50
N GLY A 245 -6.09 -10.63 -6.11
CA GLY A 245 -4.99 -9.85 -5.56
C GLY A 245 -4.51 -10.32 -4.19
N TYR A 246 -5.41 -10.80 -3.34
CA TYR A 246 -5.02 -11.45 -2.09
C TYR A 246 -4.20 -12.71 -2.38
N SER A 247 -4.66 -13.52 -3.33
CA SER A 247 -3.97 -14.75 -3.74
C SER A 247 -2.59 -14.47 -4.34
N ALA A 248 -2.45 -13.38 -5.11
CA ALA A 248 -1.16 -12.92 -5.63
C ALA A 248 -0.19 -12.57 -4.49
N LEU A 249 -0.63 -11.75 -3.53
CA LEU A 249 0.14 -11.39 -2.34
C LEU A 249 0.61 -12.62 -1.56
N GLN A 250 -0.29 -13.58 -1.31
CA GLN A 250 0.06 -14.83 -0.62
C GLN A 250 1.12 -15.62 -1.40
N GLY A 251 1.03 -15.62 -2.73
CA GLY A 251 2.00 -16.23 -3.62
C GLY A 251 3.37 -15.56 -3.55
N GLU A 252 3.43 -14.24 -3.59
CA GLU A 252 4.65 -13.43 -3.49
C GLU A 252 5.33 -13.60 -2.14
N PHE A 253 4.58 -13.44 -1.04
CA PHE A 253 5.10 -13.59 0.30
C PHE A 253 5.62 -15.01 0.54
N THR A 254 4.83 -16.03 0.20
CA THR A 254 5.25 -17.44 0.36
C THR A 254 6.46 -17.75 -0.51
N SER A 255 6.49 -17.28 -1.76
CA SER A 255 7.65 -17.50 -2.64
C SER A 255 8.91 -16.78 -2.15
N SER A 256 8.78 -15.60 -1.54
CA SER A 256 9.91 -14.88 -0.93
C SER A 256 10.47 -15.60 0.31
N LEU A 257 9.64 -16.36 1.04
CA LEU A 257 10.08 -17.19 2.17
C LEU A 257 10.83 -18.46 1.74
N ILE A 258 10.42 -19.10 0.64
CA ILE A 258 10.90 -20.43 0.25
C ILE A 258 11.88 -20.43 -0.93
N THR A 259 11.84 -19.41 -1.79
CA THR A 259 12.58 -19.37 -3.06
C THR A 259 13.38 -18.08 -3.22
N THR A 260 14.69 -18.16 -3.01
CA THR A 260 15.65 -17.12 -3.41
C THR A 260 15.69 -16.82 -4.93
N PRO A 261 15.40 -17.77 -5.86
CA PRO A 261 15.55 -17.52 -7.30
C PRO A 261 14.74 -16.37 -7.90
N LYS A 262 13.51 -16.10 -7.43
CA LYS A 262 12.68 -15.00 -7.99
C LYS A 262 13.22 -13.62 -7.61
N VAL A 263 13.59 -13.44 -6.35
CA VAL A 263 14.28 -12.23 -5.90
C VAL A 263 15.59 -12.07 -6.68
N ASN A 264 16.37 -13.14 -6.84
CA ASN A 264 17.60 -13.10 -7.62
C ASN A 264 17.37 -12.72 -9.09
N TYR A 265 16.24 -13.09 -9.70
CA TYR A 265 15.90 -12.65 -11.05
C TYR A 265 15.81 -11.12 -11.10
N TYR A 266 15.01 -10.50 -10.23
CA TYR A 266 14.84 -9.04 -10.21
C TYR A 266 16.13 -8.30 -9.84
N LEU A 267 16.87 -8.80 -8.85
CA LEU A 267 18.16 -8.22 -8.44
C LEU A 267 19.23 -8.30 -9.55
N ASN A 268 19.20 -9.34 -10.38
CA ASN A 268 20.14 -9.48 -11.50
C ASN A 268 19.74 -8.63 -12.72
N GLU A 269 18.44 -8.49 -12.99
CA GLU A 269 17.94 -7.71 -14.13
C GLU A 269 18.10 -6.20 -13.88
N SER A 270 17.87 -5.74 -12.64
CA SER A 270 18.02 -4.33 -12.26
C SER A 270 18.73 -4.19 -10.90
N PRO A 271 20.08 -4.21 -10.88
CA PRO A 271 20.84 -3.89 -9.68
C PRO A 271 20.59 -2.45 -9.22
N MET A 272 20.31 -1.52 -10.15
CA MET A 272 20.01 -0.12 -9.82
C MET A 272 18.76 -0.02 -8.94
N LEU A 273 17.69 -0.76 -9.26
CA LEU A 273 16.47 -0.74 -8.46
C LEU A 273 16.73 -1.19 -7.02
N ASP A 274 17.52 -2.25 -6.79
CA ASP A 274 17.86 -2.69 -5.42
C ASP A 274 18.58 -1.60 -4.61
N GLU A 275 19.44 -0.82 -5.26
CA GLU A 275 20.21 0.26 -4.63
C GLU A 275 19.33 1.46 -4.27
N VAL A 276 18.41 1.87 -5.17
CA VAL A 276 17.71 3.15 -5.04
C VAL A 276 16.27 3.03 -4.56
N LEU A 277 15.63 1.85 -4.60
CA LEU A 277 14.21 1.68 -4.33
C LEU A 277 13.71 2.33 -3.04
N LEU A 278 14.49 2.24 -1.95
CA LEU A 278 14.07 2.77 -0.65
C LEU A 278 14.17 4.29 -0.55
N GLU A 279 15.16 4.90 -1.20
CA GLU A 279 15.58 6.29 -0.93
C GLU A 279 15.53 7.21 -2.15
N TYR A 280 15.16 6.70 -3.33
CA TYR A 280 15.06 7.53 -4.52
C TYR A 280 14.07 8.68 -4.27
N TYR A 281 14.52 9.91 -4.52
CA TYR A 281 13.88 11.12 -4.00
C TYR A 281 12.42 11.33 -4.46
N TYR A 282 12.00 10.69 -5.54
CA TYR A 282 10.63 10.76 -6.06
C TYR A 282 10.24 9.41 -6.67
N GLY A 283 9.33 8.70 -6.02
CA GLY A 283 8.99 7.30 -6.34
C GLY A 283 9.71 6.25 -5.50
N GLY A 284 10.69 6.63 -4.66
CA GLY A 284 11.26 5.74 -3.66
C GLY A 284 10.34 5.57 -2.44
N ILE A 285 10.49 4.45 -1.72
CA ILE A 285 9.56 4.07 -0.64
C ILE A 285 9.47 5.14 0.45
N SER A 286 10.60 5.72 0.85
CA SER A 286 10.64 6.73 1.90
C SER A 286 9.87 8.00 1.52
N GLU A 287 9.92 8.40 0.24
CA GLU A 287 9.16 9.55 -0.26
C GLU A 287 7.67 9.22 -0.30
N ILE A 288 7.28 8.08 -0.88
CA ILE A 288 5.87 7.64 -0.96
C ILE A 288 5.23 7.62 0.42
N VAL A 289 5.90 7.04 1.42
CA VAL A 289 5.36 6.98 2.78
C VAL A 289 5.22 8.38 3.38
N THR A 290 6.22 9.24 3.20
CA THR A 290 6.18 10.62 3.72
C THR A 290 5.02 11.40 3.10
N THR A 291 4.88 11.34 1.77
CA THR A 291 3.82 12.00 1.02
C THR A 291 2.43 11.48 1.42
N THR A 292 2.27 10.15 1.50
CA THR A 292 1.02 9.50 1.94
C THR A 292 0.60 9.98 3.33
N ARG A 293 1.55 10.02 4.28
CA ARG A 293 1.29 10.51 5.64
C ARG A 293 0.80 11.96 5.65
N THR A 294 1.46 12.83 4.88
CA THR A 294 1.07 14.25 4.78
C THR A 294 -0.33 14.38 4.19
N CYS A 295 -0.66 13.59 3.17
CA CYS A 295 -1.95 13.63 2.50
C CYS A 295 -3.12 13.12 3.39
N PHE A 296 -2.86 12.24 4.36
CA PHE A 296 -3.90 11.69 5.24
C PHE A 296 -4.62 12.73 6.11
N GLU A 297 -3.97 13.86 6.45
CA GLU A 297 -4.64 14.94 7.20
C GLU A 297 -5.76 15.56 6.37
N GLN A 298 -5.54 15.71 5.06
CA GLN A 298 -6.52 16.25 4.14
C GLN A 298 -7.71 15.30 3.95
N LEU A 299 -7.44 14.01 3.74
CA LEU A 299 -8.51 13.00 3.63
C LEU A 299 -9.39 12.96 4.89
N ASP A 300 -8.81 13.08 6.08
CA ASP A 300 -9.59 13.08 7.32
C ASP A 300 -10.58 14.24 7.38
N SER A 301 -10.09 15.43 7.02
CA SER A 301 -10.93 16.64 6.99
C SER A 301 -12.11 16.51 6.03
N TRP A 302 -11.97 15.72 4.96
CA TRP A 302 -13.03 15.52 3.98
C TRP A 302 -14.21 14.72 4.52
N PHE A 303 -13.99 13.76 5.43
CA PHE A 303 -15.07 12.99 6.03
C PHE A 303 -15.98 13.83 6.93
N ASP A 304 -15.42 14.85 7.59
CA ASP A 304 -16.15 15.72 8.51
C ASP A 304 -16.72 16.96 7.79
N ASN A 305 -15.86 17.68 7.09
CA ASN A 305 -16.17 19.00 6.54
C ASN A 305 -16.64 18.93 5.08
N GLY A 306 -16.50 17.77 4.44
CA GLY A 306 -16.65 17.65 2.99
C GLY A 306 -15.38 18.07 2.26
N ILE A 307 -15.41 17.88 0.95
CA ILE A 307 -14.27 18.18 0.08
C ILE A 307 -14.31 19.68 -0.22
N GLU A 308 -13.40 20.45 0.38
CA GLU A 308 -13.02 21.76 -0.16
C GLU A 308 -12.36 21.53 -1.54
N ASP A 309 -12.61 22.43 -2.51
CA ASP A 309 -12.21 22.29 -3.93
C ASP A 309 -10.96 21.42 -4.11
N PRO A 310 -11.04 20.31 -4.88
CA PRO A 310 -9.98 19.31 -4.89
C PRO A 310 -8.64 19.94 -5.31
N PRO A 311 -7.53 19.61 -4.64
CA PRO A 311 -6.20 20.13 -5.00
C PRO A 311 -5.69 19.58 -6.34
N PHE A 312 -6.42 18.63 -6.94
CA PHE A 312 -6.05 18.00 -8.19
C PHE A 312 -6.79 18.66 -9.35
N PRO A 313 -6.08 19.20 -10.37
CA PRO A 313 -6.73 19.74 -11.54
C PRO A 313 -7.62 18.65 -12.15
N HIS A 314 -8.83 19.01 -12.59
CA HIS A 314 -9.74 18.14 -13.33
C HIS A 314 -8.98 17.41 -14.45
N THR A 315 -8.56 16.17 -14.22
CA THR A 315 -8.02 15.31 -15.26
C THR A 315 -9.21 14.68 -15.95
N GLN A 316 -9.54 15.18 -17.14
CA GLN A 316 -10.31 14.40 -18.08
C GLN A 316 -9.56 13.09 -18.30
N SER A 317 -10.26 11.96 -18.14
CA SER A 317 -9.83 10.67 -18.62
C SER A 317 -9.39 10.80 -20.08
N HIS A 318 -8.18 10.31 -20.38
CA HIS A 318 -7.65 10.27 -21.75
C HIS A 318 -7.53 8.83 -22.22
#